data_AF-A0A2X2TDM5-F1
#
_entry.id   AF-A0A2X2TDM5-F1
#
_cell.length_a   1.000
_cell.length_b   1.000
_cell.length_c   1.000
_cell.angle_alpha   90.00
_cell.angle_beta   90.00
_cell.angle_gamma   90.00
#
_symmetry.space_group_name_H-M   'P 1'
#
loop_
_entity.id
_entity.type
_entity.pdbx_description
1 polymer ?
#
loop_
_entity_poly.entity_id
_entity_poly.type
_entity_poly.pdbx_seq_one_letter_code
_entity_poly.pdbx_strand_id
1 'polypeptide(L)'
;MKRKISWFYAAAVGISALPVTVANSADTTPAPTVPAVATANQAVITPAPGAAEAVVPAAPADNAPTVGQVLPGVQGANAPIVAENVPSRDVKLNFAQIAPPPGSMVLTGVNPNGGVEFGMRRDEIVSKALLNLEYTPSPSLLPVQSQLKVYLNDELMGVLPVTKEQLGKKTFAQVPVDPLYITDFNRVRLEFVGHYRDICENPASTTLWMDVGRSSSLALTYQRLPVQNDLSHFPVPFFDSRDNRPLTLPVVFAASPDIEQQRAAGIVASWFGSRTAWRGQNFPVLFNQLPTSNGIVFATNDKRPDFLRDHPAVQAPTVEMMSHPDNPYVKLLVVMGRDDKDLVQAAKGIAQGNILFRGSSVTVDDVKPLLPREPYDAPNWVRTDRPVTLGEMKTYQEQLQSSGQGAECHQRDDESAA
;
A
#
# COMPACT_ATOMS: atom_id res chain seq x y z
N MET A 1 -63.41 -15.23 3.29
CA MET A 1 -63.37 -14.05 4.19
C MET A 1 -62.78 -12.87 3.42
N LYS A 2 -63.43 -11.71 3.51
CA LYS A 2 -63.39 -10.60 2.55
C LYS A 2 -62.22 -9.63 2.78
N ARG A 3 -61.62 -9.16 1.67
CA ARG A 3 -60.80 -7.94 1.55
C ARG A 3 -61.54 -6.69 2.04
N LYS A 4 -60.82 -5.72 2.61
CA LYS A 4 -61.19 -4.30 2.58
C LYS A 4 -59.98 -3.43 2.28
N ILE A 5 -60.10 -2.68 1.19
CA ILE A 5 -59.34 -1.48 0.82
C ILE A 5 -60.27 -0.31 1.15
N SER A 6 -59.75 0.78 1.70
CA SER A 6 -60.35 2.12 1.49
C SER A 6 -59.27 3.19 1.56
N TRP A 7 -59.29 4.04 0.54
CA TRP A 7 -58.60 5.32 0.41
C TRP A 7 -59.23 6.38 1.32
N PHE A 8 -58.47 7.43 1.64
CA PHE A 8 -58.95 8.83 1.59
C PHE A 8 -57.79 9.79 1.27
N TYR A 9 -58.01 10.58 0.23
CA TYR A 9 -57.27 11.79 -0.17
C TYR A 9 -57.58 12.94 0.77
N ALA A 10 -56.63 13.84 1.03
CA ALA A 10 -56.89 15.26 1.25
C ALA A 10 -55.66 16.09 0.87
N ALA A 11 -55.76 16.79 -0.26
CA ALA A 11 -54.86 17.88 -0.64
C ALA A 11 -55.36 19.16 0.04
N ALA A 12 -54.44 19.96 0.59
CA ALA A 12 -54.71 21.33 1.00
C ALA A 12 -53.64 22.24 0.41
N VAL A 13 -54.11 23.09 -0.51
CA VAL A 13 -53.41 24.20 -1.15
C VAL A 13 -53.38 25.37 -0.15
N GLY A 14 -52.22 26.00 0.02
CA GLY A 14 -52.06 27.23 0.79
C GLY A 14 -51.04 28.16 0.14
N ILE A 15 -51.54 29.07 -0.69
CA ILE A 15 -50.80 30.22 -1.24
C ILE A 15 -50.85 31.34 -0.20
N SER A 16 -49.72 31.95 0.16
CA SER A 16 -49.67 33.26 0.82
C SER A 16 -48.32 33.94 0.58
N ALA A 17 -48.38 35.24 0.30
CA ALA A 17 -47.34 36.08 -0.24
C ALA A 17 -46.34 36.65 0.80
N LEU A 18 -45.12 36.94 0.32
CA LEU A 18 -44.15 38.05 0.57
C LEU A 18 -44.28 38.89 1.87
N PRO A 19 -43.17 39.37 2.49
CA PRO A 19 -42.12 40.12 1.77
C PRO A 19 -40.65 39.90 2.18
N VAL A 20 -39.80 40.28 1.23
CA VAL A 20 -38.37 40.56 1.36
C VAL A 20 -38.18 41.77 2.25
N THR A 21 -37.34 41.65 3.27
CA THR A 21 -36.74 42.79 3.97
C THR A 21 -35.22 42.74 3.76
N VAL A 22 -34.72 43.78 3.11
CA VAL A 22 -33.30 44.08 2.98
C VAL A 22 -32.90 44.85 4.23
N ALA A 23 -31.96 44.34 5.00
CA ALA A 23 -31.28 45.08 6.05
C ALA A 23 -29.77 45.08 5.75
N ASN A 24 -29.29 46.21 5.27
CA ASN A 24 -27.87 46.55 5.30
C ASN A 24 -27.47 46.82 6.75
N SER A 25 -26.39 46.20 7.20
CA SER A 25 -25.59 46.72 8.31
C SER A 25 -24.14 46.42 8.00
N ALA A 26 -23.41 47.50 7.71
CA ALA A 26 -21.97 47.50 7.60
C ALA A 26 -21.40 47.36 9.02
N ASP A 27 -20.50 46.39 9.21
CA ASP A 27 -19.52 46.46 10.28
C ASP A 27 -18.16 46.02 9.74
N THR A 28 -17.26 46.98 9.81
CA THR A 28 -15.84 46.97 9.43
C THR A 28 -15.00 46.54 10.63
N THR A 29 -14.22 45.46 10.56
CA THR A 29 -12.90 45.30 11.22
C THR A 29 -12.21 43.97 10.81
N PRO A 30 -10.88 43.81 10.98
CA PRO A 30 -9.97 43.59 9.85
C PRO A 30 -9.32 42.20 9.82
N ALA A 31 -8.70 41.89 8.68
CA ALA A 31 -7.94 40.67 8.42
C ALA A 31 -6.75 40.48 9.39
N PRO A 32 -6.43 39.24 9.81
CA PRO A 32 -5.27 38.97 10.64
C PRO A 32 -3.98 39.06 9.82
N THR A 33 -3.07 39.90 10.30
CA THR A 33 -1.70 40.10 9.83
C THR A 33 -0.84 38.85 9.98
N VAL A 34 -0.19 38.46 8.88
CA VAL A 34 0.89 37.47 8.84
C VAL A 34 2.17 38.10 9.40
N PRO A 35 2.89 37.48 10.36
CA PRO A 35 4.18 38.00 10.79
C PRO A 35 5.25 37.72 9.73
N ALA A 36 5.98 38.79 9.40
CA ALA A 36 7.08 38.82 8.45
C ALA A 36 8.28 37.97 8.90
N VAL A 37 8.89 37.29 7.92
CA VAL A 37 10.17 36.58 8.04
C VAL A 37 11.28 37.61 8.21
N ALA A 38 12.02 37.51 9.32
CA ALA A 38 13.24 38.29 9.54
C ALA A 38 14.38 37.77 8.66
N THR A 39 15.01 38.68 7.92
CA THR A 39 16.24 38.46 7.15
C THR A 39 17.46 38.44 8.08
N ALA A 40 18.15 37.30 8.17
CA ALA A 40 19.43 37.20 8.86
C ALA A 40 20.56 37.61 7.91
N ASN A 41 21.03 38.85 8.06
CA ASN A 41 22.21 39.38 7.37
C ASN A 41 23.36 39.45 8.38
N GLN A 42 24.17 38.39 8.52
CA GLN A 42 25.50 38.48 9.14
C GLN A 42 26.47 37.52 8.49
N ALA A 43 27.54 38.10 7.94
CA ALA A 43 28.71 37.39 7.44
C ALA A 43 29.53 36.85 8.62
N VAL A 44 29.89 35.57 8.55
CA VAL A 44 30.88 34.97 9.45
C VAL A 44 32.15 34.65 8.67
N ILE A 45 33.18 35.32 9.15
CA ILE A 45 34.59 35.44 8.79
C ILE A 45 35.26 34.06 8.63
N THR A 46 35.96 33.86 7.52
CA THR A 46 36.85 32.72 7.26
C THR A 46 38.21 32.94 7.92
N PRO A 47 38.76 32.00 8.71
CA PRO A 47 40.18 32.03 9.07
C PRO A 47 41.03 31.28 8.03
N ALA A 48 42.16 31.89 7.67
CA ALA A 48 43.19 31.34 6.79
C ALA A 48 43.98 30.18 7.44
N PRO A 49 44.67 29.33 6.64
CA PRO A 49 45.21 28.05 7.08
C PRO A 49 46.57 28.20 7.78
N GLY A 50 46.73 27.57 8.94
CA GLY A 50 47.98 27.54 9.70
C GLY A 50 48.35 26.13 10.16
N ALA A 51 49.57 25.74 9.78
CA ALA A 51 50.45 24.71 10.37
C ALA A 51 49.94 23.28 10.54
N ALA A 52 50.52 22.38 9.74
CA ALA A 52 50.48 20.94 9.92
C ALA A 52 51.30 20.53 11.16
N GLU A 53 50.68 19.81 12.08
CA GLU A 53 51.35 19.06 13.14
C GLU A 53 51.13 17.57 12.87
N ALA A 54 52.23 16.83 12.73
CA ALA A 54 52.24 15.42 12.36
C ALA A 54 51.74 14.56 13.53
N VAL A 55 50.61 13.89 13.35
CA VAL A 55 50.12 12.85 14.25
C VAL A 55 50.40 11.48 13.64
N VAL A 56 51.20 10.69 14.35
CA VAL A 56 51.55 9.31 14.04
C VAL A 56 50.29 8.42 14.17
N PRO A 57 49.95 7.55 13.20
CA PRO A 57 48.79 6.67 13.35
C PRO A 57 49.06 5.54 14.36
N ALA A 58 48.24 5.46 15.41
CA ALA A 58 48.13 4.27 16.23
C ALA A 58 47.37 3.17 15.47
N ALA A 59 47.88 1.93 15.55
CA ALA A 59 47.30 0.75 14.92
C ALA A 59 45.89 0.45 15.49
N PRO A 60 44.88 0.11 14.66
CA PRO A 60 43.58 -0.33 15.16
C PRO A 60 43.63 -1.79 15.61
N ALA A 61 43.02 -2.06 16.77
CA ALA A 61 42.73 -3.40 17.23
C ALA A 61 41.67 -4.08 16.35
N ASP A 62 41.94 -5.33 15.99
CA ASP A 62 41.03 -6.25 15.31
C ASP A 62 39.72 -6.42 16.10
N ASN A 63 38.59 -6.10 15.45
CA ASN A 63 37.30 -6.80 15.49
C ASN A 63 36.19 -5.89 14.93
N ALA A 64 36.15 -5.78 13.60
CA ALA A 64 34.98 -5.32 12.86
C ALA A 64 34.65 -6.39 11.80
N PRO A 65 33.37 -6.76 11.60
CA PRO A 65 33.02 -7.76 10.59
C PRO A 65 33.34 -7.19 9.20
N THR A 66 34.22 -7.89 8.48
CA THR A 66 34.58 -7.60 7.10
C THR A 66 33.34 -7.62 6.22
N VAL A 67 32.99 -6.47 5.64
CA VAL A 67 32.09 -6.39 4.48
C VAL A 67 32.82 -7.07 3.32
N GLY A 68 32.39 -8.26 2.95
CA GLY A 68 32.94 -9.00 1.81
C GLY A 68 32.66 -8.27 0.50
N GLN A 69 33.69 -7.87 -0.23
CA GLN A 69 33.57 -7.50 -1.63
C GLN A 69 33.51 -8.77 -2.48
N VAL A 70 32.44 -8.91 -3.28
CA VAL A 70 32.22 -10.06 -4.17
C VAL A 70 33.05 -9.89 -5.44
N LEU A 71 33.83 -10.90 -5.83
CA LEU A 71 34.53 -10.90 -7.12
C LEU A 71 33.51 -10.93 -8.28
N PRO A 72 33.72 -10.17 -9.37
CA PRO A 72 32.82 -10.21 -10.52
C PRO A 72 32.93 -11.56 -11.26
N GLY A 73 31.82 -12.25 -11.49
CA GLY A 73 31.77 -13.39 -12.43
C GLY A 73 30.98 -14.65 -12.03
N VAL A 74 30.28 -14.68 -10.89
CA VAL A 74 29.48 -15.86 -10.49
C VAL A 74 28.00 -15.62 -10.83
N GLN A 75 27.40 -16.48 -11.67
CA GLN A 75 25.95 -16.49 -11.88
C GLN A 75 25.24 -16.70 -10.54
N GLY A 76 24.45 -15.71 -10.10
CA GLY A 76 23.80 -15.70 -8.78
C GLY A 76 24.39 -14.71 -7.77
N ALA A 77 25.44 -13.95 -8.11
CA ALA A 77 26.04 -12.93 -7.23
C ALA A 77 25.08 -11.78 -6.82
N ASN A 78 23.89 -11.71 -7.44
CA ASN A 78 22.84 -10.75 -7.18
C ASN A 78 21.54 -11.40 -6.67
N ALA A 79 21.52 -12.71 -6.38
CA ALA A 79 20.33 -13.30 -5.77
C ALA A 79 20.22 -12.81 -4.32
N PRO A 80 19.04 -12.34 -3.86
CA PRO A 80 18.85 -12.01 -2.46
C PRO A 80 19.24 -13.22 -1.61
N ILE A 81 19.97 -12.96 -0.52
CA ILE A 81 20.45 -14.01 0.39
C ILE A 81 19.22 -14.77 0.90
N VAL A 82 18.96 -15.95 0.35
CA VAL A 82 17.92 -16.84 0.82
C VAL A 82 18.41 -17.40 2.14
N ALA A 83 18.01 -16.77 3.25
CA ALA A 83 18.33 -17.28 4.57
C ALA A 83 17.62 -18.63 4.76
N GLU A 84 18.41 -19.67 5.04
CA GLU A 84 17.89 -21.00 5.35
C GLU A 84 17.06 -20.96 6.64
N ASN A 85 15.92 -21.65 6.66
CA ASN A 85 14.97 -21.72 7.79
C ASN A 85 14.14 -20.46 8.10
N VAL A 86 14.03 -19.50 7.16
CA VAL A 86 13.06 -18.40 7.28
C VAL A 86 11.65 -18.88 6.90
N PRO A 87 10.60 -18.57 7.68
CA PRO A 87 9.22 -18.87 7.29
C PRO A 87 8.90 -18.27 5.93
N SER A 88 8.60 -19.14 4.96
CA SER A 88 8.24 -18.75 3.60
C SER A 88 6.81 -19.14 3.26
N ARG A 89 6.21 -18.44 2.29
CA ARG A 89 4.91 -18.78 1.72
C ARG A 89 4.91 -18.56 0.21
N ASP A 90 4.36 -19.53 -0.51
CA ASP A 90 4.14 -19.40 -1.94
C ASP A 90 2.78 -18.78 -2.22
N VAL A 91 2.76 -17.85 -3.18
CA VAL A 91 1.58 -17.10 -3.57
C VAL A 91 1.49 -17.07 -5.08
N LYS A 92 0.30 -17.39 -5.60
CA LYS A 92 0.00 -17.26 -7.01
C LYS A 92 -1.01 -16.14 -7.20
N LEU A 93 -0.58 -15.04 -7.81
CA LEU A 93 -1.43 -13.92 -8.18
C LEU A 93 -1.91 -14.11 -9.61
N ASN A 94 -3.19 -14.41 -9.81
CA ASN A 94 -3.76 -14.62 -11.14
C ASN A 94 -4.14 -13.28 -11.77
N PHE A 95 -3.94 -13.11 -13.08
CA PHE A 95 -4.32 -11.90 -13.80
C PHE A 95 -5.82 -11.60 -13.69
N ALA A 96 -6.66 -12.64 -13.59
CA ALA A 96 -8.08 -12.49 -13.27
C ALA A 96 -8.37 -11.69 -11.98
N GLN A 97 -7.42 -11.60 -11.04
CA GLN A 97 -7.55 -10.91 -9.76
C GLN A 97 -6.79 -9.57 -9.72
N ILE A 98 -5.65 -9.48 -10.39
CA ILE A 98 -4.73 -8.33 -10.28
C ILE A 98 -4.68 -7.44 -11.53
N ALA A 99 -5.16 -7.92 -12.68
CA ALA A 99 -5.27 -7.09 -13.88
C ALA A 99 -6.61 -6.33 -13.88
N PRO A 100 -6.67 -5.16 -14.54
CA PRO A 100 -7.92 -4.45 -14.74
C PRO A 100 -9.01 -5.38 -15.31
N PRO A 101 -10.28 -5.26 -14.86
CA PRO A 101 -11.37 -6.04 -15.43
C PRO A 101 -11.38 -5.92 -16.97
N PRO A 102 -11.44 -7.04 -17.71
CA PRO A 102 -11.91 -8.37 -17.33
C PRO A 102 -10.79 -9.37 -16.92
N GLY A 103 -9.59 -8.91 -16.60
CA GLY A 103 -8.49 -9.80 -16.20
C GLY A 103 -7.67 -10.38 -17.36
N SER A 104 -8.03 -10.04 -18.60
CA SER A 104 -7.27 -10.28 -19.83
C SER A 104 -7.02 -8.94 -20.51
N MET A 105 -6.00 -8.87 -21.37
CA MET A 105 -5.66 -7.64 -22.07
C MET A 105 -5.29 -7.94 -23.52
N VAL A 106 -5.78 -7.10 -24.43
CA VAL A 106 -5.41 -7.15 -25.85
C VAL A 106 -4.44 -6.02 -26.09
N LEU A 107 -3.20 -6.38 -26.42
CA LEU A 107 -2.17 -5.46 -26.84
C LEU A 107 -2.30 -5.26 -28.34
N THR A 108 -2.23 -4.02 -28.81
CA THR A 108 -2.40 -3.66 -30.23
C THR A 108 -1.28 -2.74 -30.68
N GLY A 109 -1.13 -2.51 -31.99
CA GLY A 109 -0.13 -1.55 -32.47
C GLY A 109 -0.32 -0.12 -31.93
N VAL A 110 -1.57 0.31 -31.69
CA VAL A 110 -1.90 1.64 -31.12
C VAL A 110 -1.91 1.67 -29.59
N ASN A 111 -2.13 0.52 -28.95
CA ASN A 111 -2.03 0.38 -27.50
C ASN A 111 -1.18 -0.86 -27.18
N PRO A 112 0.15 -0.75 -27.31
CA PRO A 112 1.05 -1.90 -27.17
C PRO A 112 1.28 -2.29 -25.70
N ASN A 113 0.86 -1.45 -24.76
CA ASN A 113 1.16 -1.62 -23.36
C ASN A 113 -0.03 -2.22 -22.59
N GLY A 114 0.27 -3.23 -21.77
CA GLY A 114 -0.62 -3.75 -20.75
C GLY A 114 0.17 -4.08 -19.50
N GLY A 115 -0.49 -4.46 -18.42
CA GLY A 115 0.24 -4.83 -17.22
C GLY A 115 -0.64 -5.11 -16.03
N VAL A 116 0.02 -5.52 -14.96
CA VAL A 116 -0.58 -5.80 -13.66
C VAL A 116 0.25 -5.19 -12.55
N GLU A 117 -0.41 -4.88 -11.45
CA GLU A 117 0.20 -4.26 -10.29
C GLU A 117 0.05 -5.15 -9.07
N PHE A 118 1.06 -5.18 -8.21
CA PHE A 118 1.02 -5.90 -6.95
C PHE A 118 1.84 -5.19 -5.88
N GLY A 119 1.31 -5.17 -4.66
CA GLY A 119 2.00 -4.67 -3.48
C GLY A 119 2.73 -5.77 -2.72
N MET A 120 3.71 -5.37 -1.93
CA MET A 120 4.33 -6.23 -0.91
C MET A 120 4.21 -5.61 0.47
N ARG A 121 4.18 -6.46 1.50
CA ARG A 121 4.24 -6.01 2.88
C ARG A 121 5.67 -5.64 3.25
N ARG A 122 5.83 -4.68 4.17
CA ARG A 122 7.15 -4.28 4.70
C ARG A 122 7.85 -5.30 5.58
N ASP A 123 7.10 -6.25 6.15
CA ASP A 123 7.61 -7.34 6.97
C ASP A 123 7.90 -8.61 6.17
N GLU A 124 7.88 -8.53 4.84
CA GLU A 124 8.18 -9.63 3.92
C GLU A 124 9.13 -9.18 2.80
N ILE A 125 9.84 -10.13 2.20
CA ILE A 125 10.59 -9.95 0.96
C ILE A 125 10.21 -11.05 -0.01
N VAL A 126 10.36 -10.78 -1.31
CA VAL A 126 10.21 -11.82 -2.33
C VAL A 126 11.57 -12.45 -2.58
N SER A 127 11.68 -13.77 -2.39
CA SER A 127 12.92 -14.51 -2.65
C SER A 127 12.94 -15.16 -4.04
N LYS A 128 11.76 -15.41 -4.62
CA LYS A 128 11.61 -15.95 -5.98
C LYS A 128 10.37 -15.36 -6.65
N ALA A 129 10.48 -15.01 -7.93
CA ALA A 129 9.36 -14.55 -8.74
C ALA A 129 9.41 -15.16 -10.15
N LEU A 130 8.26 -15.69 -10.60
CA LEU A 130 8.11 -16.30 -11.92
C LEU A 130 6.80 -15.84 -12.55
N LEU A 131 6.89 -15.16 -13.68
CA LEU A 131 5.75 -14.77 -14.47
C LEU A 131 5.37 -15.91 -15.42
N ASN A 132 4.17 -16.45 -15.27
CA ASN A 132 3.57 -17.45 -16.15
C ASN A 132 2.59 -16.73 -17.08
N LEU A 133 2.90 -16.67 -18.37
CA LEU A 133 2.06 -16.02 -19.37
C LEU A 133 1.33 -17.06 -20.20
N GLU A 134 0.05 -16.82 -20.43
CA GLU A 134 -0.73 -17.40 -21.52
C GLU A 134 -1.04 -16.27 -22.50
N TYR A 135 -0.64 -16.41 -23.77
CA TYR A 135 -0.91 -15.40 -24.78
C TYR A 135 -1.16 -16.02 -26.16
N THR A 136 -1.86 -15.28 -27.03
CA THR A 136 -2.14 -15.66 -28.41
C THR A 136 -1.72 -14.53 -29.34
N PRO A 137 -0.65 -14.71 -30.14
CA PRO A 137 -0.27 -13.74 -31.16
C PRO A 137 -1.20 -13.82 -32.38
N SER A 138 -1.42 -12.68 -33.04
CA SER A 138 -2.16 -12.64 -34.32
C SER A 138 -1.53 -13.55 -35.38
N PRO A 139 -2.34 -14.26 -36.20
CA PRO A 139 -1.84 -15.10 -37.29
C PRO A 139 -1.03 -14.33 -38.35
N SER A 140 -1.21 -13.01 -38.43
CA SER A 140 -0.59 -12.15 -39.44
C SER A 140 0.75 -11.56 -39.00
N LEU A 141 1.24 -11.87 -37.81
CA LEU A 141 2.52 -11.36 -37.33
C LEU A 141 3.70 -12.03 -38.04
N LEU A 142 4.75 -11.24 -38.26
CA LEU A 142 6.04 -11.72 -38.72
C LEU A 142 6.80 -12.35 -37.54
N PRO A 143 7.14 -13.65 -37.61
CA PRO A 143 7.95 -14.31 -36.59
C PRO A 143 9.32 -13.64 -36.42
N VAL A 144 9.91 -13.75 -35.23
CA VAL A 144 11.21 -13.17 -34.82
C VAL A 144 11.22 -11.64 -34.74
N GLN A 145 10.59 -10.93 -35.69
CA GLN A 145 10.45 -9.48 -35.65
C GLN A 145 9.41 -9.04 -34.62
N SER A 146 8.30 -9.78 -34.54
CA SER A 146 7.28 -9.53 -33.52
C SER A 146 7.71 -10.14 -32.19
N GLN A 147 7.57 -9.38 -31.11
CA GLN A 147 8.02 -9.77 -29.77
C GLN A 147 7.14 -9.17 -28.67
N LEU A 148 7.15 -9.83 -27.52
CA LEU A 148 6.57 -9.33 -26.27
C LEU A 148 7.69 -9.07 -25.28
N LYS A 149 7.87 -7.81 -24.87
CA LYS A 149 8.81 -7.45 -23.82
C LYS A 149 8.10 -7.47 -22.47
N VAL A 150 8.80 -7.93 -21.44
CA VAL A 150 8.33 -7.98 -20.06
C VAL A 150 9.20 -7.09 -19.21
N TYR A 151 8.58 -6.11 -18.56
CA TYR A 151 9.24 -5.19 -17.64
C TYR A 151 8.72 -5.38 -16.21
N LEU A 152 9.60 -5.22 -15.23
CA LEU A 152 9.25 -5.03 -13.82
C LEU A 152 9.80 -3.68 -13.38
N ASN A 153 8.92 -2.76 -12.95
CA ASN A 153 9.33 -1.42 -12.48
C ASN A 153 10.29 -0.73 -13.45
N ASP A 154 9.94 -0.77 -14.74
CA ASP A 154 10.70 -0.23 -15.89
C ASP A 154 12.02 -0.93 -16.22
N GLU A 155 12.42 -1.97 -15.49
CA GLU A 155 13.55 -2.82 -15.83
C GLU A 155 13.11 -3.99 -16.73
N LEU A 156 13.89 -4.28 -17.79
CA LEU A 156 13.59 -5.34 -18.75
C LEU A 156 13.92 -6.72 -18.17
N MET A 157 12.89 -7.52 -17.85
CA MET A 157 13.05 -8.88 -17.34
C MET A 157 13.30 -9.91 -18.44
N GLY A 158 12.72 -9.69 -19.62
CA GLY A 158 12.87 -10.62 -20.74
C GLY A 158 12.13 -10.19 -21.99
N VAL A 159 12.50 -10.82 -23.10
CA VAL A 159 11.89 -10.62 -24.42
C VAL A 159 11.47 -11.97 -24.97
N LEU A 160 10.22 -12.07 -25.38
CA LEU A 160 9.61 -13.28 -25.92
C LEU A 160 9.36 -13.07 -27.42
N PRO A 161 10.21 -13.60 -28.32
CA PRO A 161 9.98 -13.53 -29.75
C PRO A 161 8.80 -14.43 -30.15
N VAL A 162 7.98 -13.95 -31.08
CA VAL A 162 6.89 -14.74 -31.68
C VAL A 162 7.48 -15.73 -32.68
N THR A 163 7.11 -17.01 -32.59
CA THR A 163 7.50 -18.04 -33.55
C THR A 163 6.35 -18.40 -34.50
N LYS A 164 6.68 -19.04 -35.63
CA LYS A 164 5.70 -19.40 -36.66
C LYS A 164 4.63 -20.37 -36.14
N GLU A 165 5.00 -21.25 -35.21
CA GLU A 165 4.13 -22.29 -34.66
C GLU A 165 3.07 -21.70 -33.72
N GLN A 166 3.36 -20.54 -33.13
CA GLN A 166 2.54 -19.83 -32.14
C GLN A 166 1.44 -18.98 -32.79
N LEU A 167 1.61 -18.57 -34.06
CA LEU A 167 0.69 -17.70 -34.78
C LEU A 167 -0.75 -18.21 -34.74
N GLY A 168 -1.66 -17.41 -34.19
CA GLY A 168 -3.08 -17.75 -34.04
C GLY A 168 -3.37 -18.84 -33.00
N LYS A 169 -2.39 -19.27 -32.21
CA LYS A 169 -2.54 -20.34 -31.22
C LYS A 169 -2.21 -19.87 -29.82
N LYS A 170 -2.92 -20.48 -28.86
CA LYS A 170 -2.65 -20.29 -27.44
C LYS A 170 -1.25 -20.82 -27.11
N THR A 171 -0.43 -19.93 -26.57
CA THR A 171 0.99 -20.14 -26.26
C THR A 171 1.24 -19.86 -24.79
N PHE A 172 2.21 -20.55 -24.20
CA PHE A 172 2.61 -20.38 -22.81
C PHE A 172 4.09 -20.03 -22.73
N ALA A 173 4.44 -19.11 -21.84
CA ALA A 173 5.82 -18.78 -21.54
C ALA A 173 6.01 -18.58 -20.04
N GLN A 174 7.22 -18.85 -19.58
CA GLN A 174 7.67 -18.55 -18.23
C GLN A 174 8.81 -17.55 -18.32
N VAL A 175 8.68 -16.43 -17.62
CA VAL A 175 9.70 -15.38 -17.55
C VAL A 175 10.13 -15.27 -16.09
N PRO A 176 11.38 -15.62 -15.74
CA PRO A 176 11.89 -15.34 -14.42
C PRO A 176 11.90 -13.83 -14.19
N VAL A 177 11.41 -13.41 -13.04
CA VAL A 177 11.41 -12.01 -12.63
C VAL A 177 12.44 -11.89 -11.53
N ASP A 178 13.41 -11.00 -11.70
CA ASP A 178 14.47 -10.81 -10.70
C ASP A 178 13.88 -10.11 -9.46
N PRO A 179 13.88 -10.77 -8.28
CA PRO A 179 13.30 -10.20 -7.07
C PRO A 179 14.00 -8.92 -6.58
N LEU A 180 15.23 -8.63 -7.03
CA LEU A 180 15.93 -7.39 -6.65
C LEU A 180 15.22 -6.12 -7.10
N TYR A 181 14.47 -6.18 -8.20
CA TYR A 181 13.73 -5.03 -8.72
C TYR A 181 12.34 -4.89 -8.08
N ILE A 182 11.98 -5.80 -7.17
CA ILE A 182 10.70 -5.75 -6.45
C ILE A 182 10.83 -4.75 -5.29
N THR A 183 9.94 -3.77 -5.29
CA THR A 183 9.82 -2.72 -4.28
C THR A 183 8.45 -2.79 -3.59
N ASP A 184 8.12 -1.83 -2.72
CA ASP A 184 6.83 -1.73 -2.03
C ASP A 184 5.60 -1.86 -2.95
N PHE A 185 5.66 -1.23 -4.13
CA PHE A 185 4.61 -1.24 -5.15
C PHE A 185 5.22 -1.58 -6.51
N ASN A 186 4.70 -2.63 -7.14
CA ASN A 186 5.31 -3.20 -8.33
C ASN A 186 4.36 -3.19 -9.51
N ARG A 187 4.92 -2.88 -10.68
CA ARG A 187 4.21 -2.96 -11.95
C ARG A 187 4.95 -3.91 -12.88
N VAL A 188 4.26 -4.98 -13.28
CA VAL A 188 4.69 -5.81 -14.41
C VAL A 188 4.06 -5.23 -15.66
N ARG A 189 4.88 -4.67 -16.55
CA ARG A 189 4.42 -4.09 -17.82
C ARG A 189 4.78 -5.02 -18.98
N LEU A 190 3.79 -5.32 -19.79
CA LEU A 190 3.91 -6.06 -21.03
C LEU A 190 3.88 -5.06 -22.18
N GLU A 191 4.87 -5.11 -23.06
CA GLU A 191 4.97 -4.23 -24.23
C GLU A 191 5.04 -5.09 -25.50
N PHE A 192 4.01 -4.97 -26.32
CA PHE A 192 3.92 -5.63 -27.60
C PHE A 192 4.63 -4.80 -28.67
N VAL A 193 5.60 -5.41 -29.35
CA VAL A 193 6.21 -4.87 -30.57
C VAL A 193 5.81 -5.80 -31.70
N GLY A 194 4.85 -5.37 -32.52
CA GLY A 194 4.27 -6.19 -33.58
C GLY A 194 4.62 -5.66 -34.96
N HIS A 195 4.96 -6.59 -35.85
CA HIS A 195 5.15 -6.35 -37.27
C HIS A 195 4.34 -7.39 -38.06
N TYR A 196 3.65 -6.98 -39.12
CA TYR A 196 2.85 -7.81 -40.03
C TYR A 196 3.32 -7.72 -41.49
N ARG A 197 4.24 -6.79 -41.82
CA ARG A 197 4.92 -6.69 -43.12
C ARG A 197 6.25 -5.96 -42.95
N ASP A 198 7.21 -6.18 -43.85
CA ASP A 198 8.55 -5.60 -43.69
C ASP A 198 8.64 -4.10 -44.00
N ILE A 199 7.68 -3.53 -44.76
CA ILE A 199 7.74 -2.14 -45.27
C ILE A 199 6.36 -1.47 -45.20
N CYS A 200 6.32 -0.19 -44.81
CA CYS A 200 5.12 0.67 -44.78
C CYS A 200 3.94 0.06 -44.00
N GLU A 201 4.18 -0.20 -42.72
CA GLU A 201 3.17 -0.68 -41.79
C GLU A 201 2.21 0.43 -41.36
N ASN A 202 0.93 0.09 -41.20
CA ASN A 202 -0.01 0.93 -40.49
C ASN A 202 -0.06 0.48 -39.02
N PRO A 203 0.38 1.32 -38.04
CA PRO A 203 0.33 0.95 -36.63
C PRO A 203 -1.10 0.73 -36.10
N ALA A 204 -2.11 1.29 -36.78
CA ALA A 204 -3.52 1.08 -36.47
C ALA A 204 -4.14 -0.12 -37.19
N SER A 205 -3.35 -0.95 -37.86
CA SER A 205 -3.85 -2.17 -38.50
C SER A 205 -4.48 -3.11 -37.48
N THR A 206 -5.69 -3.58 -37.76
CA THR A 206 -6.41 -4.56 -36.92
C THR A 206 -5.74 -5.94 -36.90
N THR A 207 -4.74 -6.17 -37.75
CA THR A 207 -3.91 -7.39 -37.75
C THR A 207 -2.83 -7.38 -36.67
N LEU A 208 -2.49 -6.22 -36.11
CA LEU A 208 -1.47 -6.05 -35.06
C LEU A 208 -2.11 -6.22 -33.69
N TRP A 209 -2.20 -7.47 -33.23
CA TRP A 209 -2.69 -7.76 -31.89
C TRP A 209 -1.99 -8.96 -31.23
N MET A 210 -1.97 -8.93 -29.91
CA MET A 210 -1.59 -10.02 -29.04
C MET A 210 -2.55 -10.07 -27.85
N ASP A 211 -3.26 -11.18 -27.69
CA ASP A 211 -4.18 -11.39 -26.56
C ASP A 211 -3.42 -12.05 -25.41
N VAL A 212 -3.39 -11.41 -24.24
CA VAL A 212 -2.83 -11.97 -23.01
C VAL A 212 -3.98 -12.48 -22.14
N GLY A 213 -4.01 -13.79 -21.95
CA GLY A 213 -5.09 -14.51 -21.30
C GLY A 213 -5.11 -14.32 -19.78
N ARG A 214 -6.32 -14.37 -19.21
CA ARG A 214 -6.58 -14.24 -17.77
C ARG A 214 -6.03 -15.36 -16.88
N SER A 215 -5.63 -16.48 -17.49
CA SER A 215 -4.94 -17.61 -16.85
C SER A 215 -3.46 -17.34 -16.59
N SER A 216 -2.92 -16.23 -17.12
CA SER A 216 -1.61 -15.73 -16.75
C SER A 216 -1.54 -15.45 -15.25
N SER A 217 -0.36 -15.63 -14.65
CA SER A 217 -0.18 -15.50 -13.21
C SER A 217 1.26 -15.19 -12.84
N LEU A 218 1.42 -14.49 -11.71
CA LEU A 218 2.71 -14.26 -11.08
C LEU A 218 2.84 -15.21 -9.88
N ALA A 219 3.81 -16.11 -9.93
CA ALA A 219 4.16 -17.00 -8.83
C ALA A 219 5.28 -16.35 -8.01
N LEU A 220 5.03 -16.11 -6.73
CA LEU A 220 5.92 -15.42 -5.80
C LEU A 220 6.17 -16.29 -4.57
N THR A 221 7.42 -16.37 -4.14
CA THR A 221 7.78 -16.92 -2.84
C THR A 221 8.15 -15.78 -1.92
N TYR A 222 7.35 -15.56 -0.89
CA TYR A 222 7.60 -14.55 0.14
C TYR A 222 8.35 -15.18 1.31
N GLN A 223 9.27 -14.42 1.92
CA GLN A 223 9.95 -14.75 3.17
C GLN A 223 9.70 -13.65 4.19
N ARG A 224 9.40 -14.02 5.43
CA ARG A 224 9.21 -13.05 6.51
C ARG A 224 10.53 -12.43 6.96
N LEU A 225 10.50 -11.15 7.31
CA LEU A 225 11.61 -10.46 7.94
C LEU A 225 11.37 -10.33 9.45
N PRO A 226 12.41 -10.55 10.29
CA PRO A 226 12.33 -10.21 11.70
C PRO A 226 12.40 -8.69 11.83
N VAL A 227 11.24 -8.04 11.99
CA VAL A 227 11.19 -6.59 12.20
C VAL A 227 11.65 -6.25 13.62
N GLN A 228 12.29 -5.09 13.82
CA GLN A 228 12.65 -4.62 15.14
C GLN A 228 11.41 -4.17 15.92
N ASN A 229 11.49 -4.21 17.26
CA ASN A 229 10.44 -3.67 18.12
C ASN A 229 10.53 -2.14 18.12
N ASP A 230 9.87 -1.51 17.16
CA ASP A 230 9.84 -0.06 17.03
C ASP A 230 8.47 0.42 16.52
N LEU A 231 7.78 1.15 17.37
CA LEU A 231 6.48 1.74 17.11
C LEU A 231 6.55 2.91 16.11
N SER A 232 7.74 3.43 15.75
CA SER A 232 7.87 4.49 14.75
C SER A 232 7.28 4.14 13.37
N HIS A 233 7.18 2.84 13.07
CA HIS A 233 6.58 2.31 11.84
C HIS A 233 5.11 1.87 12.01
N PHE A 234 4.51 2.09 13.18
CA PHE A 234 3.13 1.73 13.46
C PHE A 234 2.19 2.36 12.41
N PRO A 235 1.27 1.58 11.79
CA PRO A 235 0.77 0.28 12.23
C PRO A 235 1.46 -0.98 11.67
N VAL A 236 2.56 -0.88 10.95
CA VAL A 236 3.30 -2.08 10.49
C VAL A 236 3.94 -2.76 11.71
N PRO A 237 3.86 -4.10 11.87
CA PRO A 237 3.38 -5.12 10.92
C PRO A 237 1.92 -5.59 11.15
N PHE A 238 1.16 -4.92 12.01
CA PHE A 238 -0.23 -5.26 12.33
C PHE A 238 -1.18 -4.90 11.19
N PHE A 239 -0.91 -3.81 10.48
CA PHE A 239 -1.59 -3.43 9.25
C PHE A 239 -0.60 -2.80 8.27
N ASP A 240 -0.67 -3.20 7.00
CA ASP A 240 0.07 -2.61 5.90
C ASP A 240 -0.90 -2.25 4.77
N SER A 241 -0.91 -0.98 4.35
CA SER A 241 -1.79 -0.49 3.29
C SER A 241 -1.50 -1.12 1.92
N ARG A 242 -0.32 -1.72 1.76
CA ARG A 242 0.13 -2.42 0.55
C ARG A 242 -0.38 -3.86 0.47
N ASP A 243 -0.87 -4.43 1.57
CA ASP A 243 -1.49 -5.75 1.56
C ASP A 243 -2.94 -5.64 1.10
N ASN A 244 -3.29 -6.34 0.02
CA ASN A 244 -4.64 -6.32 -0.55
C ASN A 244 -5.59 -7.37 0.03
N ARG A 245 -5.14 -8.18 0.98
CA ARG A 245 -5.94 -9.22 1.63
C ARG A 245 -6.82 -8.63 2.75
N PRO A 246 -7.89 -9.36 3.16
CA PRO A 246 -8.62 -9.03 4.38
C PRO A 246 -7.70 -9.01 5.60
N LEU A 247 -7.85 -8.01 6.46
CA LEU A 247 -7.09 -7.92 7.71
C LEU A 247 -7.61 -8.97 8.70
N THR A 248 -6.76 -9.90 9.13
CA THR A 248 -7.06 -10.79 10.26
C THR A 248 -6.08 -10.50 11.38
N LEU A 249 -6.59 -9.97 12.49
CA LEU A 249 -5.76 -9.50 13.60
C LEU A 249 -6.31 -10.04 14.93
N PRO A 250 -5.74 -11.14 15.47
CA PRO A 250 -6.16 -11.69 16.75
C PRO A 250 -6.05 -10.68 17.88
N VAL A 251 -7.05 -10.70 18.76
CA VAL A 251 -7.13 -9.91 19.98
C VAL A 251 -7.10 -10.86 21.18
N VAL A 252 -6.13 -10.67 22.06
CA VAL A 252 -5.85 -11.55 23.20
C VAL A 252 -6.19 -10.85 24.51
N PHE A 253 -6.90 -11.55 25.38
CA PHE A 253 -7.15 -11.15 26.77
C PHE A 253 -6.66 -12.21 27.75
N ALA A 254 -6.48 -11.84 29.01
CA ALA A 254 -6.15 -12.79 30.08
C ALA A 254 -7.26 -13.83 30.33
N ALA A 255 -8.52 -13.40 30.25
CA ALA A 255 -9.72 -14.22 30.40
C ALA A 255 -10.88 -13.54 29.66
N SER A 256 -12.13 -13.95 29.91
CA SER A 256 -13.30 -13.25 29.38
C SER A 256 -13.28 -11.77 29.79
N PRO A 257 -13.25 -10.81 28.86
CA PRO A 257 -13.05 -9.40 29.16
C PRO A 257 -14.30 -8.77 29.75
N ASP A 258 -14.11 -7.82 30.68
CA ASP A 258 -15.18 -6.94 31.15
C ASP A 258 -15.54 -5.86 30.12
N ILE A 259 -16.51 -5.01 30.45
CA ILE A 259 -17.04 -4.01 29.53
C ILE A 259 -16.01 -2.92 29.15
N GLU A 260 -15.08 -2.60 30.04
CA GLU A 260 -14.06 -1.58 29.78
C GLU A 260 -12.93 -2.17 28.92
N GLN A 261 -12.54 -3.42 29.16
CA GLN A 261 -11.63 -4.16 28.28
C GLN A 261 -12.22 -4.37 26.88
N GLN A 262 -13.51 -4.70 26.78
CA GLN A 262 -14.23 -4.78 25.51
C GLN A 262 -14.29 -3.42 24.81
N ARG A 263 -14.50 -2.33 25.55
CA ARG A 263 -14.48 -0.96 25.01
C ARG A 263 -13.10 -0.61 24.46
N ALA A 264 -12.02 -0.90 25.20
CA ALA A 264 -10.65 -0.65 24.75
C ALA A 264 -10.36 -1.40 23.44
N ALA A 265 -10.71 -2.68 23.36
CA ALA A 265 -10.57 -3.45 22.13
C ALA A 265 -11.46 -2.95 21.00
N GLY A 266 -12.69 -2.56 21.28
CA GLY A 266 -13.59 -1.97 20.30
C GLY A 266 -13.03 -0.68 19.69
N ILE A 267 -12.37 0.17 20.49
CA ILE A 267 -11.72 1.40 19.98
C ILE A 267 -10.59 1.05 19.01
N VAL A 268 -9.69 0.14 19.40
CA VAL A 268 -8.54 -0.25 18.56
C VAL A 268 -8.99 -0.99 17.31
N ALA A 269 -9.92 -1.93 17.42
CA ALA A 269 -10.50 -2.65 16.29
C ALA A 269 -11.22 -1.70 15.33
N SER A 270 -11.93 -0.69 15.83
CA SER A 270 -12.59 0.33 15.00
C SER A 270 -11.56 1.16 14.22
N TRP A 271 -10.44 1.51 14.85
CA TRP A 271 -9.36 2.23 14.18
C TRP A 271 -8.72 1.40 13.06
N PHE A 272 -8.37 0.13 13.33
CA PHE A 272 -7.86 -0.76 12.29
C PHE A 272 -8.90 -0.99 11.18
N GLY A 273 -10.18 -1.18 11.54
CA GLY A 273 -11.27 -1.35 10.58
C GLY A 273 -11.50 -0.13 9.68
N SER A 274 -11.26 1.09 10.18
CA SER A 274 -11.33 2.29 9.34
C SER A 274 -10.28 2.33 8.23
N ARG A 275 -9.17 1.58 8.39
CA ARG A 275 -8.04 1.52 7.44
C ARG A 275 -8.17 0.38 6.41
N THR A 276 -8.98 -0.64 6.67
CA THR A 276 -9.12 -1.80 5.77
C THR A 276 -9.95 -1.49 4.53
N ALA A 277 -10.77 -0.44 4.57
CA ALA A 277 -11.63 -0.01 3.47
C ALA A 277 -12.45 -1.18 2.90
N TRP A 278 -12.29 -1.51 1.62
CA TRP A 278 -13.04 -2.56 0.93
C TRP A 278 -12.50 -3.97 1.17
N ARG A 279 -11.33 -4.13 1.82
CA ARG A 279 -10.62 -5.42 1.92
C ARG A 279 -11.26 -6.40 2.90
N GLY A 280 -12.09 -5.92 3.82
CA GLY A 280 -12.66 -6.72 4.90
C GLY A 280 -11.70 -6.88 6.08
N GLN A 281 -12.26 -7.29 7.22
CA GLN A 281 -11.58 -7.34 8.51
C GLN A 281 -12.17 -8.42 9.41
N ASN A 282 -11.31 -9.07 10.18
CA ASN A 282 -11.66 -10.07 11.17
C ASN A 282 -10.75 -9.92 12.40
N PHE A 283 -11.34 -9.95 13.59
CA PHE A 283 -10.60 -9.83 14.86
C PHE A 283 -10.89 -11.05 15.75
N PRO A 284 -10.25 -12.20 15.50
CA PRO A 284 -10.43 -13.39 16.32
C PRO A 284 -10.08 -13.11 17.79
N VAL A 285 -10.95 -13.48 18.72
CA VAL A 285 -10.70 -13.29 20.15
C VAL A 285 -10.07 -14.55 20.74
N LEU A 286 -8.95 -14.39 21.45
CA LEU A 286 -8.25 -15.45 22.15
C LEU A 286 -8.18 -15.13 23.65
N PHE A 287 -8.24 -16.17 24.48
CA PHE A 287 -8.12 -16.04 25.93
C PHE A 287 -6.90 -16.81 26.41
N ASN A 288 -6.00 -16.12 27.10
CA ASN A 288 -4.78 -16.67 27.67
C ASN A 288 -3.95 -17.53 26.70
N GLN A 289 -3.95 -17.17 25.42
CA GLN A 289 -3.32 -17.96 24.36
C GLN A 289 -2.49 -17.04 23.47
N LEU A 290 -1.27 -17.50 23.16
CA LEU A 290 -0.40 -16.84 22.19
C LEU A 290 -0.97 -16.97 20.76
N PRO A 291 -1.10 -15.86 20.00
CA PRO A 291 -1.60 -15.90 18.64
C PRO A 291 -0.53 -16.42 17.67
N THR A 292 -0.93 -17.17 16.64
CA THR A 292 0.00 -17.71 15.63
C THR A 292 0.43 -16.69 14.56
N SER A 293 -0.10 -15.47 14.62
CA SER A 293 0.19 -14.35 13.72
C SER A 293 0.33 -13.06 14.52
N ASN A 294 0.69 -11.95 13.85
CA ASN A 294 0.71 -10.64 14.50
C ASN A 294 -0.64 -10.38 15.18
N GLY A 295 -0.63 -9.86 16.40
CA GLY A 295 -1.82 -9.75 17.22
C GLY A 295 -1.75 -8.61 18.22
N ILE A 296 -2.89 -8.30 18.83
CA ILE A 296 -3.02 -7.28 19.86
C ILE A 296 -3.32 -7.97 21.19
N VAL A 297 -2.61 -7.59 22.25
CA VAL A 297 -2.81 -8.13 23.59
C VAL A 297 -3.29 -6.99 24.50
N PHE A 298 -4.40 -7.18 25.18
CA PHE A 298 -4.89 -6.24 26.20
C PHE A 298 -4.60 -6.79 27.58
N ALA A 299 -3.93 -6.00 28.42
CA ALA A 299 -3.56 -6.40 29.77
C ALA A 299 -3.62 -5.23 30.76
N THR A 300 -3.98 -5.52 32.00
CA THR A 300 -3.72 -4.63 33.13
C THR A 300 -2.70 -5.28 34.07
N ASN A 301 -2.18 -4.52 35.05
CA ASN A 301 -1.25 -5.09 36.05
C ASN A 301 -1.85 -6.30 36.78
N ASP A 302 -3.16 -6.30 37.02
CA ASP A 302 -3.88 -7.38 37.72
C ASP A 302 -4.45 -8.45 36.76
N LYS A 303 -4.74 -8.09 35.50
CA LYS A 303 -5.35 -8.98 34.50
C LYS A 303 -4.47 -9.07 33.26
N ARG A 304 -3.47 -9.96 33.29
CA ARG A 304 -2.57 -10.22 32.15
C ARG A 304 -2.52 -11.71 31.78
N PRO A 305 -2.40 -12.05 30.50
CA PRO A 305 -2.15 -13.43 30.07
C PRO A 305 -0.88 -14.01 30.72
N ASP A 306 -0.82 -15.34 30.84
CA ASP A 306 0.27 -16.05 31.50
C ASP A 306 1.64 -15.77 30.87
N PHE A 307 1.69 -15.60 29.55
CA PHE A 307 2.92 -15.25 28.84
C PHE A 307 3.44 -13.83 29.14
N LEU A 308 2.63 -12.98 29.78
CA LEU A 308 3.03 -11.66 30.29
C LEU A 308 3.12 -11.65 31.82
N ARG A 309 3.04 -12.80 32.50
CA ARG A 309 3.02 -12.86 33.97
C ARG A 309 4.26 -12.24 34.61
N ASP A 310 5.42 -12.34 33.96
CA ASP A 310 6.67 -11.79 34.48
C ASP A 310 6.99 -10.39 33.90
N HIS A 311 6.07 -9.82 33.12
CA HIS A 311 6.20 -8.49 32.58
C HIS A 311 6.14 -7.43 33.70
N PRO A 312 7.02 -6.41 33.71
CA PRO A 312 6.97 -5.33 34.68
C PRO A 312 5.60 -4.65 34.72
N ALA A 313 5.17 -4.25 35.92
CA ALA A 313 3.95 -3.47 36.08
C ALA A 313 4.13 -2.09 35.43
N VAL A 314 3.14 -1.65 34.68
CA VAL A 314 3.14 -0.32 34.04
C VAL A 314 2.63 0.73 35.02
N GLN A 315 3.19 1.94 34.96
CA GLN A 315 2.84 3.06 35.84
C GLN A 315 1.93 4.11 35.16
N ALA A 316 1.68 3.94 33.87
CA ALA A 316 0.87 4.80 33.03
C ALA A 316 0.23 3.98 31.90
N PRO A 317 -0.80 4.49 31.21
CA PRO A 317 -1.29 3.91 29.96
C PRO A 317 -0.12 3.71 28.99
N THR A 318 0.09 2.49 28.51
CA THR A 318 1.30 2.13 27.75
C THR A 318 0.95 1.30 26.53
N VAL A 319 1.59 1.57 25.41
CA VAL A 319 1.53 0.75 24.19
C VAL A 319 2.92 0.25 23.89
N GLU A 320 3.08 -1.05 23.78
CA GLU A 320 4.37 -1.71 23.57
C GLU A 320 4.32 -2.66 22.37
N MET A 321 5.37 -2.67 21.57
CA MET A 321 5.61 -3.68 20.56
C MET A 321 6.64 -4.68 21.10
N MET A 322 6.25 -5.95 21.18
CA MET A 322 7.16 -7.03 21.57
C MET A 322 7.22 -8.14 20.50
N SER A 323 8.30 -8.91 20.52
CA SER A 323 8.41 -10.13 19.72
C SER A 323 7.56 -11.24 20.36
N HIS A 324 6.93 -12.07 19.54
CA HIS A 324 6.29 -13.28 20.02
C HIS A 324 7.34 -14.21 20.65
N PRO A 325 7.12 -14.74 21.87
CA PRO A 325 8.12 -15.51 22.61
C PRO A 325 8.70 -16.69 21.82
N ASP A 326 7.82 -17.44 21.14
CA ASP A 326 8.21 -18.63 20.37
C ASP A 326 8.53 -18.36 18.89
N ASN A 327 8.33 -17.12 18.40
CA ASN A 327 8.45 -16.82 16.97
C ASN A 327 8.90 -15.37 16.70
N PRO A 328 10.17 -15.11 16.38
CA PRO A 328 10.69 -13.75 16.21
C PRO A 328 10.10 -12.99 15.01
N TYR A 329 9.45 -13.69 14.07
CA TYR A 329 8.80 -13.09 12.89
C TYR A 329 7.38 -12.61 13.16
N VAL A 330 6.84 -12.87 14.36
CA VAL A 330 5.52 -12.45 14.79
C VAL A 330 5.66 -11.39 15.87
N LYS A 331 4.88 -10.31 15.76
CA LYS A 331 4.84 -9.21 16.73
C LYS A 331 3.53 -9.16 17.49
N LEU A 332 3.62 -8.74 18.75
CA LEU A 332 2.48 -8.48 19.61
C LEU A 332 2.45 -6.99 19.94
N LEU A 333 1.30 -6.35 19.71
CA LEU A 333 1.01 -5.01 20.20
C LEU A 333 0.37 -5.16 21.57
N VAL A 334 1.13 -4.93 22.64
CA VAL A 334 0.64 -5.01 24.00
C VAL A 334 0.11 -3.64 24.40
N VAL A 335 -1.20 -3.56 24.62
CA VAL A 335 -1.88 -2.37 25.15
C VAL A 335 -2.08 -2.61 26.64
N MET A 336 -1.42 -1.79 27.45
CA MET A 336 -1.36 -1.95 28.91
C MET A 336 -1.88 -0.72 29.65
N GLY A 337 -2.41 -0.96 30.84
CA GLY A 337 -2.75 0.08 31.80
C GLY A 337 -2.55 -0.40 33.22
N ARG A 338 -2.45 0.54 34.18
CA ARG A 338 -2.50 0.16 35.61
C ARG A 338 -3.82 -0.55 35.92
N ASP A 339 -4.90 -0.01 35.37
CA ASP A 339 -6.27 -0.49 35.51
C ASP A 339 -7.02 -0.40 34.16
N ASP A 340 -8.33 -0.71 34.17
CA ASP A 340 -9.16 -0.70 32.97
C ASP A 340 -9.36 0.73 32.40
N LYS A 341 -9.24 1.80 33.22
CA LYS A 341 -9.35 3.18 32.74
C LYS A 341 -8.12 3.57 31.93
N ASP A 342 -6.94 3.24 32.45
CA ASP A 342 -5.68 3.45 31.73
C ASP A 342 -5.64 2.63 30.44
N LEU A 343 -6.20 1.42 30.45
CA LEU A 343 -6.30 0.58 29.25
C LEU A 343 -7.13 1.25 28.15
N VAL A 344 -8.29 1.83 28.50
CA VAL A 344 -9.11 2.61 27.57
C VAL A 344 -8.38 3.87 27.09
N GLN A 345 -7.62 4.53 27.97
CA GLN A 345 -6.82 5.69 27.59
C GLN A 345 -5.74 5.34 26.57
N ALA A 346 -5.01 4.24 26.76
CA ALA A 346 -4.02 3.73 25.81
C ALA A 346 -4.67 3.43 24.44
N ALA A 347 -5.84 2.77 24.44
CA ALA A 347 -6.60 2.49 23.23
C ALA A 347 -7.05 3.76 22.48
N LYS A 348 -7.55 4.78 23.19
CA LYS A 348 -7.89 6.08 22.56
C LYS A 348 -6.65 6.77 22.00
N GLY A 349 -5.52 6.65 22.70
CA GLY A 349 -4.23 7.13 22.24
C GLY A 349 -3.85 6.60 20.86
N ILE A 350 -3.98 5.28 20.66
CA ILE A 350 -3.79 4.63 19.35
C ILE A 350 -4.74 5.20 18.31
N ALA A 351 -6.03 5.29 18.64
CA ALA A 351 -7.06 5.67 17.69
C ALA A 351 -6.95 7.13 17.20
N GLN A 352 -6.57 8.05 18.09
CA GLN A 352 -6.51 9.47 17.76
C GLN A 352 -5.24 9.90 17.02
N GLY A 353 -4.16 9.10 17.06
CA GLY A 353 -2.93 9.37 16.31
C GLY A 353 -2.14 10.60 16.76
N ASN A 354 -2.47 11.18 17.92
CA ASN A 354 -1.77 12.34 18.49
C ASN A 354 -0.50 11.95 19.26
N ILE A 355 -0.19 10.66 19.35
CA ILE A 355 0.98 10.13 20.05
C ILE A 355 2.14 9.99 19.05
N LEU A 356 3.31 10.49 19.45
CA LEU A 356 4.56 10.18 18.77
C LEU A 356 5.00 8.76 19.15
N PHE A 357 4.59 7.79 18.36
CA PHE A 357 5.05 6.41 18.47
C PHE A 357 6.55 6.33 18.14
N ARG A 358 7.40 6.04 19.12
CA ARG A 358 8.86 5.87 18.94
C ARG A 358 9.39 4.82 19.90
N GLY A 359 10.33 3.99 19.43
CA GLY A 359 10.95 2.94 20.24
C GLY A 359 10.00 1.76 20.46
N SER A 360 10.39 0.83 21.33
CA SER A 360 9.60 -0.38 21.58
C SER A 360 8.35 -0.14 22.42
N SER A 361 8.31 0.92 23.24
CA SER A 361 7.21 1.21 24.15
C SER A 361 6.97 2.72 24.26
N VAL A 362 5.70 3.12 24.35
CA VAL A 362 5.29 4.53 24.48
C VAL A 362 4.21 4.66 25.55
N THR A 363 4.33 5.67 26.40
CA THR A 363 3.29 6.04 27.36
C THR A 363 2.30 7.03 26.73
N VAL A 364 1.04 6.91 27.12
CA VAL A 364 -0.03 7.82 26.67
C VAL A 364 -0.36 8.77 27.80
N ASP A 365 0.12 10.01 27.70
CA ASP A 365 -0.06 11.02 28.74
C ASP A 365 -1.46 11.63 28.70
N ASP A 366 -1.75 12.44 27.68
CA ASP A 366 -3.05 13.10 27.50
C ASP A 366 -3.61 12.84 26.11
N VAL A 367 -4.92 12.59 26.07
CA VAL A 367 -5.68 12.29 24.87
C VAL A 367 -6.76 13.35 24.77
N LYS A 368 -6.52 14.34 23.90
CA LYS A 368 -7.44 15.46 23.72
C LYS A 368 -8.84 14.93 23.35
N PRO A 369 -9.89 15.34 24.07
CA PRO A 369 -11.26 14.97 23.71
C PRO A 369 -11.57 15.39 22.27
N LEU A 370 -12.13 14.47 21.49
CA LEU A 370 -12.63 14.80 20.15
C LEU A 370 -13.88 15.65 20.29
N LEU A 371 -14.03 16.62 19.39
CA LEU A 371 -15.29 17.34 19.25
C LEU A 371 -16.40 16.35 18.86
N PRO A 372 -17.65 16.58 19.31
CA PRO A 372 -18.79 15.82 18.83
C PRO A 372 -18.85 15.82 17.29
N ARG A 373 -19.24 14.67 16.73
CA ARG A 373 -19.45 14.53 15.28
C ARG A 373 -20.61 15.42 14.83
N GLU A 374 -20.48 16.01 13.66
CA GLU A 374 -21.53 16.79 13.02
C GLU A 374 -22.39 15.88 12.10
N PRO A 375 -23.66 16.24 11.83
CA PRO A 375 -24.44 15.53 10.83
C PRO A 375 -23.74 15.52 9.46
N TYR A 376 -23.75 14.38 8.77
CA TYR A 376 -23.17 14.20 7.43
C TYR A 376 -21.65 14.43 7.32
N ASP A 377 -20.91 14.34 8.44
CA ASP A 377 -19.46 14.57 8.49
C ASP A 377 -18.60 13.31 8.23
N ALA A 378 -19.21 12.19 7.82
CA ALA A 378 -18.54 10.92 7.60
C ALA A 378 -17.56 11.01 6.41
N PRO A 379 -16.25 10.77 6.61
CA PRO A 379 -15.23 11.09 5.61
C PRO A 379 -15.31 10.25 4.33
N ASN A 380 -15.84 9.02 4.42
CA ASN A 380 -15.94 8.11 3.27
C ASN A 380 -17.30 8.22 2.55
N TRP A 381 -18.17 9.14 2.98
CA TRP A 381 -19.50 9.32 2.40
C TRP A 381 -19.54 10.66 1.68
N VAL A 382 -20.25 10.69 0.55
CA VAL A 382 -20.50 11.95 -0.15
C VAL A 382 -21.41 12.80 0.74
N ARG A 383 -20.96 14.01 1.02
CA ARG A 383 -21.71 15.01 1.77
C ARG A 383 -23.02 15.34 1.05
N THR A 384 -24.12 15.38 1.80
CA THR A 384 -25.46 15.71 1.29
C THR A 384 -25.94 17.10 1.70
N ASP A 385 -25.17 17.80 2.52
CA ASP A 385 -25.49 19.12 3.06
C ASP A 385 -25.04 20.28 2.15
N ARG A 386 -24.19 19.99 1.15
CA ARG A 386 -23.75 20.95 0.13
C ARG A 386 -23.36 20.29 -1.18
N PRO A 387 -23.28 21.04 -2.30
CA PRO A 387 -22.66 20.56 -3.53
C PRO A 387 -21.19 20.12 -3.28
N VAL A 388 -20.82 18.97 -3.86
CA VAL A 388 -19.47 18.37 -3.80
C VAL A 388 -18.89 18.32 -5.20
N THR A 389 -17.67 18.83 -5.38
CA THR A 389 -16.99 18.78 -6.68
C THR A 389 -16.28 17.43 -6.90
N LEU A 390 -16.07 17.03 -8.17
CA LEU A 390 -15.25 15.84 -8.48
C LEU A 390 -13.83 15.94 -7.90
N GLY A 391 -13.31 17.17 -7.79
CA GLY A 391 -12.00 17.44 -7.20
C GLY A 391 -11.91 17.07 -5.72
N GLU A 392 -13.02 17.19 -4.98
CA GLU A 392 -13.10 16.80 -3.55
C GLU A 392 -13.14 15.29 -3.34
N MET A 393 -13.48 14.51 -4.38
CA MET A 393 -13.48 13.05 -4.32
C MET A 393 -12.12 12.44 -4.69
N LYS A 394 -11.15 13.27 -5.07
CA LYS A 394 -9.80 12.80 -5.40
C LYS A 394 -9.03 12.44 -4.13
N THR A 395 -8.32 11.33 -4.15
CA THR A 395 -7.37 10.94 -3.10
C THR A 395 -5.94 11.41 -3.38
N TYR A 396 -5.63 11.77 -4.62
CA TYR A 396 -4.34 12.37 -5.02
C TYR A 396 -4.48 13.27 -6.26
N GLN A 397 -3.50 14.13 -6.53
CA GLN A 397 -3.62 15.24 -7.50
C GLN A 397 -3.94 14.79 -8.94
N GLU A 398 -3.33 13.70 -9.41
CA GLU A 398 -3.34 13.24 -10.80
C GLU A 398 -4.41 12.17 -11.11
N GLN A 399 -5.27 11.84 -10.15
CA GLN A 399 -6.24 10.74 -10.27
C GLN A 399 -7.22 10.88 -11.46
N LEU A 400 -7.42 12.10 -11.97
CA LEU A 400 -8.33 12.41 -13.08
C LEU A 400 -7.57 12.95 -14.30
N GLN A 401 -6.54 12.23 -14.75
CA GLN A 401 -5.77 12.56 -15.97
C GLN A 401 -5.89 11.46 -17.04
N SER A 402 -5.75 11.85 -18.31
CA SER A 402 -5.67 10.92 -19.45
C SER A 402 -4.60 11.39 -20.42
N SER A 403 -3.84 10.46 -21.01
CA SER A 403 -2.90 10.73 -22.09
C SER A 403 -3.48 10.32 -23.45
N GLY A 404 -3.28 11.15 -24.49
CA GLY A 404 -3.54 10.80 -25.89
C GLY A 404 -2.25 10.56 -26.67
N GLN A 405 -2.30 9.78 -27.75
CA GLN A 405 -1.20 9.61 -28.72
C GLN A 405 -1.66 10.04 -30.12
N GLY A 406 -0.81 10.79 -30.83
CA GLY A 406 -0.99 11.11 -32.25
C GLY A 406 -0.08 10.22 -33.11
N ALA A 407 -0.63 9.63 -34.18
CA ALA A 407 0.15 8.86 -35.14
C ALA A 407 0.54 9.77 -36.32
N GLU A 408 1.83 10.07 -36.47
CA GLU A 408 2.39 10.71 -37.67
C GLU A 408 3.13 9.66 -38.49
N CYS A 409 2.55 9.25 -39.63
CA CYS A 409 3.29 8.56 -40.68
C CYS A 409 3.77 9.62 -41.68
N HIS A 410 5.07 9.92 -41.67
CA HIS A 410 5.69 10.65 -42.77
C HIS A 410 5.93 9.69 -43.94
N GLN A 411 5.08 9.81 -44.96
CA GLN A 411 5.31 9.23 -46.27
C GLN A 411 6.37 10.08 -46.96
N ARG A 412 7.57 9.53 -47.20
CA ARG A 412 8.51 10.14 -48.16
C ARG A 412 8.03 9.75 -49.55
N ASP A 413 7.39 10.69 -50.22
CA ASP A 413 7.19 10.63 -51.65
C ASP A 413 8.55 10.94 -52.32
N ASP A 414 9.36 9.90 -52.56
CA ASP A 414 10.47 10.00 -53.51
C ASP A 414 9.86 9.98 -54.93
N GLU A 415 9.48 11.16 -55.40
CA GLU A 415 9.11 11.40 -56.79
C GLU A 415 10.39 11.30 -57.64
N SER A 416 10.58 10.14 -58.30
CA SER A 416 11.65 9.95 -59.28
C SER A 416 11.36 10.80 -60.53
N ALA A 417 11.94 11.99 -60.58
CA ALA A 417 12.09 12.75 -61.82
C ALA A 417 13.22 12.13 -62.65
N ALA A 418 12.85 11.71 -63.86
CA ALA A 418 13.69 11.17 -64.92
C ALA A 418 14.69 12.18 -65.48
#